data_AF-A0A443RT49-F1
#
_entry.id   AF-A0A443RT49-F1
#
_cell.length_a   1.000
_cell.length_b   1.000
_cell.length_c   1.000
_cell.angle_alpha   90.00
_cell.angle_beta   90.00
_cell.angle_gamma   90.00
#
_symmetry.space_group_name_H-M   'P 1'
#
loop_
_entity.id
_entity.type
_entity.pdbx_description
1 polymer ?
#
loop_
_entity_poly.entity_id
_entity_poly.type
_entity_poly.pdbx_seq_one_letter_code
_entity_poly.pdbx_strand_id
1 'polypeptide(L)' 'MAFLLKRMGFKAMVIQRVHYSMKKYLARRKLFEFNWMQMWENNHDNKILSHMLPFHSYDIPRSCGPDPTTSCTNNGC' A
#
# COMPACT_ATOMS: atom_id res chain seq x y z
N MET A 1 -4.65 12.05 4.41
CA MET A 1 -5.72 11.31 3.69
C MET A 1 -6.49 10.36 4.61
N ALA A 2 -5.81 9.48 5.35
CA ALA A 2 -6.42 8.47 6.23
C ALA A 2 -7.58 8.99 7.11
N PHE A 3 -7.36 10.09 7.84
CA PHE A 3 -8.37 10.68 8.71
C PHE A 3 -9.64 11.16 8.00
N LEU A 4 -9.49 11.82 6.84
CA LEU A 4 -10.64 12.31 6.07
C LEU A 4 -11.43 11.14 5.47
N LEU A 5 -10.75 10.16 4.89
CA LEU A 5 -11.38 8.96 4.33
C LEU A 5 -12.15 8.19 5.41
N LYS A 6 -11.57 8.08 6.61
CA LYS A 6 -12.25 7.43 7.74
C LYS A 6 -13.55 8.16 8.12
N ARG A 7 -13.53 9.50 8.16
CA ARG A 7 -14.72 10.32 8.44
C ARG A 7 -15.76 10.28 7.31
N MET A 8 -15.33 10.05 6.07
CA MET A 8 -16.21 9.81 4.92
C MET A 8 -16.82 8.40 4.91
N GLY A 9 -16.51 7.55 5.90
CA GLY A 9 -17.07 6.20 6.02
C GLY A 9 -16.27 5.10 5.33
N PHE A 10 -15.08 5.40 4.80
CA PHE A 10 -14.22 4.37 4.20
C PHE A 10 -13.61 3.46 5.27
N LYS A 11 -13.62 2.15 4.98
CA LYS A 11 -13.07 1.12 5.87
C LYS A 11 -11.61 0.78 5.56
N ALA A 12 -11.21 0.92 4.30
CA ALA A 12 -9.87 0.59 3.83
C ALA A 12 -9.37 1.61 2.81
N MET A 13 -8.06 1.72 2.68
CA MET A 13 -7.38 2.54 1.69
C MET A 13 -6.15 1.84 1.12
N VAL A 14 -5.78 2.19 -0.11
CA VAL A 14 -4.61 1.64 -0.80
C VAL A 14 -3.64 2.77 -1.12
N ILE A 15 -2.35 2.54 -0.88
CA ILE A 15 -1.27 3.50 -1.17
C ILE A 15 -0.18 2.86 -2.03
N GLN A 16 0.28 3.61 -3.03
CA GLN A 16 1.31 3.14 -3.97
C GLN A 16 2.61 3.93 -3.83
N ARG A 17 2.57 5.26 -3.89
CA ARG A 17 3.77 6.10 -4.01
C ARG A 17 4.41 6.34 -2.65
N VAL A 18 5.29 5.43 -2.26
CA VAL A 18 6.12 5.50 -1.05
C VAL A 18 7.58 5.28 -1.41
N HIS A 19 8.48 5.93 -0.68
CA HIS A 19 9.92 5.86 -0.92
C HIS A 19 10.44 4.40 -0.94
N TYR A 20 11.31 4.09 -1.90
CA TYR A 20 11.76 2.72 -2.17
C TYR A 20 12.42 2.05 -0.94
N SER A 21 13.19 2.80 -0.15
CA SER A 21 13.84 2.26 1.06
C SER A 21 12.83 1.78 2.09
N MET A 22 11.70 2.49 2.21
CA MET A 22 10.62 2.11 3.11
C MET A 22 9.92 0.85 2.61
N LYS A 23 9.64 0.77 1.30
CA LYS A 23 9.08 -0.45 0.70
C LYS A 23 9.99 -1.66 0.91
N LYS A 24 11.31 -1.51 0.74
CA LYS A 24 12.29 -2.58 0.98
C LYS A 24 12.30 -3.02 2.45
N TYR A 25 12.16 -2.09 3.38
CA TYR A 25 12.07 -2.38 4.80
C TYR A 25 10.78 -3.12 5.16
N LEU A 26 9.63 -2.61 4.69
CA LEU A 26 8.31 -3.21 4.93
C LEU A 26 8.17 -4.58 4.26
N ALA A 27 8.78 -4.77 3.08
CA ALA A 27 8.83 -6.05 2.37
C ALA A 27 9.46 -7.16 3.22
N ARG A 28 10.62 -6.86 3.83
CA ARG A 28 11.32 -7.82 4.70
C ARG A 28 10.50 -8.21 5.92
N ARG A 29 9.63 -7.31 6.39
CA ARG A 29 8.80 -7.53 7.58
C ARG A 29 7.37 -7.99 7.25
N LYS A 30 7.01 -8.11 5.97
CA LYS A 30 5.64 -8.42 5.50
C LYS A 30 4.58 -7.47 6.07
N LEU A 31 4.93 -6.19 6.27
CA LEU A 31 4.07 -5.16 6.87
C LEU A 31 3.44 -4.25 5.79
N PHE A 32 2.97 -4.84 4.70
CA PHE A 32 2.27 -4.08 3.66
C PHE A 32 0.84 -3.72 4.06
N GLU A 33 0.25 -4.46 5.00
CA GLU A 33 -1.05 -4.17 5.59
C GLU A 33 -0.85 -3.64 7.00
N PHE A 34 -1.35 -2.43 7.26
CA PHE A 34 -1.26 -1.82 8.58
C PHE A 34 -2.43 -0.88 8.85
N ASN A 35 -2.72 -0.66 10.13
CA ASN A 35 -3.70 0.34 10.55
C ASN A 35 -3.02 1.72 10.58
N TRP A 36 -3.45 2.61 9.70
CA TRP A 36 -2.96 3.99 9.69
C TRP A 36 -3.73 4.80 10.73
N MET A 37 -3.00 5.35 11.69
CA MET A 37 -3.53 6.14 12.81
C MET A 37 -2.86 7.51 12.84
N GLN A 38 -3.55 8.48 13.43
CA GLN A 38 -3.00 9.81 13.59
C GLN A 38 -2.21 9.93 14.87
N MET A 39 -1.00 10.49 14.79
CA MET A 39 -0.04 10.53 15.89
C MET A 39 -0.52 11.36 17.09
N TRP A 40 -1.46 12.29 16.87
CA TRP A 40 -2.04 13.14 17.92
C TRP A 40 -3.30 12.55 18.57
N GLU A 41 -3.76 11.39 18.09
CA GLU A 41 -4.99 10.78 18.56
C GLU A 41 -4.70 9.64 19.52
N ASN A 42 -5.05 9.82 20.79
CA ASN A 42 -4.79 8.83 21.84
C ASN A 42 -5.77 7.64 21.83
N ASN A 43 -6.99 7.83 21.30
CA ASN A 43 -8.04 6.82 21.39
C ASN A 43 -8.05 5.83 20.20
N HIS A 44 -7.21 6.06 19.19
CA HIS A 44 -7.08 5.21 18.00
C HIS A 44 -8.42 4.97 17.24
N ASP A 45 -9.42 5.83 17.42
CA ASP A 45 -10.77 5.67 16.88
C ASP A 45 -10.79 5.90 15.36
N ASN A 46 -10.01 6.87 14.87
CA ASN A 46 -9.96 7.18 13.44
C ASN A 46 -8.95 6.34 12.65
N LYS A 47 -8.67 5.10 13.09
CA LYS A 47 -7.82 4.19 12.34
C LYS A 47 -8.50 3.68 11.06
N ILE A 48 -7.73 3.58 9.98
CA ILE A 48 -8.16 3.01 8.71
C ILE A 48 -7.17 1.94 8.25
N LEU A 49 -7.69 0.81 7.76
CA LEU A 49 -6.86 -0.26 7.22
C LEU A 49 -6.20 0.24 5.93
N SER A 50 -4.88 0.22 5.89
CA SER A 50 -4.09 0.70 4.76
C SER A 50 -3.25 -0.43 4.16
N HIS A 51 -3.44 -0.68 2.87
CA HIS A 51 -2.62 -1.62 2.11
C HIS A 51 -1.62 -0.85 1.24
N MET A 52 -0.33 -1.05 1.49
CA MET A 52 0.76 -0.51 0.69
C MET A 52 1.15 -1.51 -0.39
N LEU A 53 1.01 -1.10 -1.65
CA LEU A 53 1.43 -1.93 -2.77
C LEU A 53 2.96 -2.05 -2.81
N PRO A 54 3.49 -3.28 -2.96
CA PRO A 54 4.90 -3.58 -2.75
C PRO A 54 5.82 -3.05 -3.86
N PHE A 55 5.28 -2.89 -5.08
CA PHE A 55 6.09 -2.63 -6.26
C PHE A 55 6.20 -1.14 -6.63
N HIS A 56 7.12 -0.82 -7.55
CA HIS A 56 7.47 0.56 -7.86
C HIS A 56 6.39 1.34 -8.62
N SER A 57 5.64 0.67 -9.50
CA SER A 57 4.58 1.29 -10.32
C SER A 57 3.29 0.47 -10.27
N TYR A 58 2.18 1.12 -10.62
CA TYR A 58 0.86 0.49 -10.83
C TYR A 58 0.70 -0.10 -12.23
N ASP A 59 1.76 -0.08 -13.05
CA ASP A 59 1.75 -0.72 -14.36
C ASP A 59 1.52 -2.23 -14.19
N ILE A 60 0.78 -2.81 -15.14
CA ILE A 60 0.44 -4.25 -15.20
C ILE A 60 1.66 -5.16 -14.97
N PRO A 61 2.83 -4.94 -15.61
CA PRO A 61 4.00 -5.80 -15.43
C PRO A 61 4.52 -5.78 -13.99
N ARG A 62 4.44 -4.60 -13.36
CA ARG A 62 5.00 -4.39 -12.02
C ARG A 62 3.99 -4.65 -10.92
N SER A 63 2.77 -5.09 -11.24
CA SER A 63 1.75 -5.46 -10.25
C SER A 63 1.57 -6.98 -10.15
N CYS A 64 1.86 -7.71 -11.23
CA CYS A 64 1.68 -9.16 -11.32
C CYS A 64 2.79 -9.96 -10.61
N GLY A 65 3.99 -9.38 -10.43
CA GLY A 65 5.07 -10.06 -9.73
C GLY A 65 6.35 -9.24 -9.58
N PRO A 66 7.35 -9.77 -8.85
CA PRO A 66 8.65 -9.13 -8.64
C PRO A 66 9.52 -9.06 -9.90
N ASP A 67 9.24 -9.92 -10.89
CA ASP A 67 9.91 -9.91 -12.18
C ASP A 67 8.98 -9.30 -13.25
N PRO A 68 9.31 -8.11 -13.80
CA PRO A 68 8.52 -7.47 -14.84
C PRO A 68 8.59 -8.22 -16.18
N THR A 69 9.59 -9.09 -16.39
CA THR A 69 9.78 -9.78 -17.68
C THR A 69 8.84 -10.96 -17.87
N THR A 70 8.52 -11.70 -16.80
CA THR A 70 7.60 -12.85 -16.84
C THR A 70 6.12 -12.45 -16.81
N SER A 71 5.82 -11.25 -16.33
CA SER A 71 4.47 -10.72 -16.16
C SER A 71 3.90 -10.05 -17.42
N CYS A 72 4.75 -9.49 -18.29
CA CYS A 72 4.33 -9.03 -19.63
C CYS A 72 3.93 -10.21 -20.54
N THR A 73 4.53 -11.38 -20.38
CA THR A 73 4.28 -12.55 -21.25
C THR A 73 2.89 -13.13 -21.07
N ASN A 74 2.33 -13.08 -19.85
CA ASN A 74 1.02 -13.67 -19.54
C ASN A 74 -0.17 -12.74 -19.85
N ASN A 75 0.05 -11.43 -19.99
CA ASN A 75 -1.02 -10.45 -20.21
C ASN A 75 -0.91 -9.68 -21.53
N GLY A 76 0.02 -10.05 -22.42
CA GLY A 76 0.17 -9.45 -23.74
C GLY A 76 0.69 -8.01 -23.68
N CYS A 77 1.97 -7.83 -24.03
CA CYS A 77 2.42 -6.59 -24.65
C CYS A 77 2.22 -6.68 -26.15
#